data_AF-A0A536EC46-F1
#
_entry.id   AF-A0A536EC46-F1
#
_cell.length_a   1.000
_cell.length_b   1.000
_cell.length_c   1.000
_cell.angle_alpha   90.00
_cell.angle_beta   90.00
_cell.angle_gamma   90.00
#
_symmetry.space_group_name_H-M   'P 1'
#
loop_
_entity.id
_entity.type
_entity.pdbx_description
1 polymer ?
#
loop_
_entity_poly.entity_id
_entity_poly.type
_entity_poly.pdbx_seq_one_letter_code
_entity_poly.pdbx_strand_id
1 'polypeptide(L)'
;MLTMRELRIVEDDHTGPLVTVTDGERITRYRAVAAHFEDRTTFFPMLGELEVWQLINLTGDTHPIHVHLDPFQILARHPMRYQIPDAGIEDLDITASVILGRDPDDGLSHAIDDNERGLKDTIRVNPNEIVEIAVRFTTYSGRYMYHCHILEHEDRDMMRPFVTMAPELMPFMA
;
A
#
# COMPACT_ATOMS: atom_id res chain seq x y z
N MET A 1 -4.29 -14.80 -8.01
CA MET A 1 -4.66 -14.70 -6.59
C MET A 1 -4.65 -13.22 -6.24
N LEU A 2 -5.61 -12.75 -5.42
CA LEU A 2 -5.62 -11.36 -4.95
C LEU A 2 -4.69 -11.27 -3.75
N THR A 3 -3.65 -10.44 -3.83
CA THR A 3 -2.60 -10.33 -2.81
C THR A 3 -2.27 -8.86 -2.54
N MET A 4 -1.62 -8.61 -1.40
CA MET A 4 -1.12 -7.29 -1.04
C MET A 4 0.38 -7.22 -1.34
N ARG A 5 0.76 -6.52 -2.41
CA ARG A 5 2.15 -6.44 -2.85
C ARG A 5 2.88 -5.27 -2.21
N GLU A 6 4.03 -5.55 -1.62
CA GLU A 6 4.97 -4.54 -1.11
C GLU A 6 5.88 -4.09 -2.26
N LEU A 7 6.03 -2.78 -2.42
CA LEU A 7 6.77 -2.17 -3.53
C LEU A 7 8.04 -1.48 -3.03
N ARG A 8 9.13 -1.61 -3.78
CA ARG A 8 10.39 -0.91 -3.53
C ARG A 8 10.82 -0.10 -4.74
N ILE A 9 11.21 1.15 -4.51
CA ILE A 9 11.77 2.02 -5.55
C ILE A 9 13.00 1.35 -6.17
N VAL A 10 13.12 1.44 -7.49
CA VAL A 10 14.29 0.97 -8.23
C VAL A 10 14.96 2.13 -8.96
N GLU A 11 16.26 1.95 -9.22
CA GLU A 11 17.04 2.81 -10.11
C GLU A 11 16.65 2.57 -11.58
N ASP A 12 17.02 3.52 -12.44
CA ASP A 12 16.65 3.52 -13.87
C ASP A 12 17.25 2.38 -14.70
N ASP A 13 18.27 1.67 -14.18
CA ASP A 13 18.93 0.54 -14.84
C ASP A 13 18.27 -0.81 -14.56
N HIS A 14 17.22 -0.85 -13.72
CA HIS A 14 16.51 -2.07 -13.42
C HIS A 14 15.84 -2.66 -14.68
N THR A 15 16.04 -3.97 -14.88
CA THR A 15 15.39 -4.74 -15.94
C THR A 15 14.45 -5.76 -15.29
N GLY A 16 13.19 -5.78 -15.73
CA GLY A 16 12.18 -6.68 -15.18
C GLY A 16 10.79 -6.05 -15.06
N PRO A 17 9.86 -6.77 -14.42
CA PRO A 17 8.53 -6.27 -14.10
C PRO A 17 8.56 -5.03 -13.21
N LEU A 18 7.78 -4.01 -13.57
CA LEU A 18 7.76 -2.73 -12.87
C LEU A 18 6.35 -2.16 -12.73
N VAL A 19 6.07 -1.58 -11.57
CA VAL A 19 5.01 -0.59 -11.40
C VAL A 19 5.61 0.79 -11.64
N THR A 20 5.19 1.47 -12.70
CA THR A 20 5.60 2.83 -13.01
C THR A 20 4.49 3.78 -12.63
N VAL A 21 4.72 4.65 -11.64
CA VAL A 21 3.78 5.68 -11.21
C VAL A 21 4.21 7.02 -11.79
N THR A 22 3.30 7.70 -12.48
CA THR A 22 3.49 9.03 -13.07
C THR A 22 2.57 10.05 -12.41
N ASP A 23 3.16 11.09 -11.84
CA ASP A 23 2.49 12.23 -11.22
C ASP A 23 2.99 13.53 -11.88
N GLY A 24 2.23 14.05 -12.84
CA GLY A 24 2.69 15.15 -13.69
C GLY A 24 3.97 14.79 -14.44
N GLU A 25 5.05 15.53 -14.17
CA GLU A 25 6.38 15.26 -14.75
C GLU A 25 7.20 14.25 -13.93
N ARG A 26 6.77 13.93 -12.70
CA ARG A 26 7.47 12.99 -11.83
C ARG A 26 7.14 11.56 -12.22
N ILE A 27 8.18 10.75 -12.42
CA ILE A 27 8.06 9.31 -12.65
C ILE A 27 8.77 8.59 -11.50
N THR A 28 8.13 7.58 -10.91
CA THR A 28 8.74 6.71 -9.91
C THR A 28 8.48 5.25 -10.30
N ARG A 29 9.53 4.43 -10.27
CA ARG A 29 9.47 3.03 -10.66
C ARG A 29 9.67 2.15 -9.45
N TYR A 30 8.86 1.11 -9.35
CA TYR A 30 8.90 0.16 -8.26
C TYR A 30 8.95 -1.27 -8.78
N ARG A 31 9.65 -2.15 -8.07
CA ARG A 31 9.50 -3.59 -8.20
C ARG A 31 8.75 -4.15 -7.00
N ALA A 32 8.07 -5.28 -7.18
CA ALA A 32 7.53 -6.05 -6.06
C ALA A 32 8.67 -6.67 -5.24
N VAL A 33 8.51 -6.71 -3.92
CA VAL A 33 9.46 -7.34 -2.99
C VAL A 33 8.83 -8.39 -2.08
N ALA A 34 7.51 -8.41 -1.99
CA ALA A 34 6.72 -9.44 -1.34
C ALA A 34 5.28 -9.38 -1.88
N ALA A 35 4.59 -10.51 -1.88
CA ALA A 35 3.19 -10.63 -2.27
C ALA A 35 2.38 -11.50 -1.30
N HIS A 36 2.99 -12.58 -0.79
CA HIS A 36 2.31 -13.57 0.04
C HIS A 36 2.51 -13.32 1.54
N PHE A 37 1.60 -13.79 2.38
CA PHE A 37 1.68 -13.65 3.84
C PHE A 37 2.97 -14.24 4.41
N GLU A 38 3.39 -15.39 3.88
CA GLU A 38 4.61 -16.11 4.26
C GLU A 38 5.91 -15.47 3.76
N ASP A 39 5.85 -14.53 2.80
CA ASP A 39 7.04 -13.86 2.29
C ASP A 39 7.75 -13.10 3.42
N ARG A 40 9.07 -12.92 3.27
CA ARG A 40 9.90 -12.16 4.23
C ARG A 40 9.26 -10.80 4.53
N THR A 41 9.14 -10.45 5.81
CA THR A 41 8.71 -9.10 6.23
C THR A 41 9.63 -8.05 5.64
N THR A 42 9.08 -7.00 5.02
CA THR A 42 9.88 -5.89 4.49
C THR A 42 9.59 -4.53 5.13
N PHE A 43 8.52 -4.41 5.91
CA PHE A 43 8.14 -3.17 6.60
C PHE A 43 8.59 -3.19 8.07
N PHE A 44 9.42 -2.21 8.42
CA PHE A 44 10.05 -2.07 9.73
C PHE A 44 9.88 -0.67 10.33
N PRO A 45 8.65 -0.21 10.60
CA PRO A 45 8.42 1.12 11.15
C PRO A 45 9.08 1.31 12.52
N MET A 46 9.81 2.42 12.67
CA MET A 46 10.46 2.76 13.93
C MET A 46 9.48 3.39 14.92
N LEU A 47 9.54 2.94 16.18
CA LEU A 47 8.70 3.51 17.24
C LEU A 47 8.97 5.01 17.40
N GLY A 48 7.89 5.78 17.49
CA GLY A 48 7.92 7.24 17.62
C GLY A 48 8.06 7.98 16.29
N GLU A 49 8.45 7.30 15.21
CA GLU A 49 8.60 7.92 13.89
C GLU A 49 7.30 7.89 13.09
N LEU A 50 7.11 8.93 12.29
CA LEU A 50 5.95 9.05 11.40
C LEU A 50 6.26 8.38 10.07
N GLU A 51 5.35 7.55 9.60
CA GLU A 51 5.38 7.01 8.24
C GLU A 51 4.17 7.47 7.44
N VAL A 52 4.38 7.66 6.14
CA VAL A 52 3.30 7.83 5.17
C VAL A 52 3.24 6.59 4.31
N TRP A 53 2.11 5.87 4.34
CA TRP A 53 1.88 4.70 3.51
C TRP A 53 0.98 5.07 2.36
N GLN A 54 1.34 4.63 1.15
CA GLN A 54 0.55 4.79 -0.07
C GLN A 54 -0.08 3.43 -0.45
N LEU A 55 -1.40 3.37 -0.46
CA LEU A 55 -2.17 2.19 -0.82
C LEU A 55 -2.69 2.35 -2.25
N ILE A 56 -2.13 1.61 -3.20
CA ILE A 56 -2.46 1.69 -4.63
C ILE A 56 -3.41 0.55 -4.99
N ASN A 57 -4.65 0.85 -5.38
CA ASN A 57 -5.61 -0.19 -5.77
C ASN A 57 -5.68 -0.40 -7.28
N LEU A 58 -4.99 -1.44 -7.75
CA LEU A 58 -4.99 -1.86 -9.16
C LEU A 58 -6.08 -2.88 -9.49
N THR A 59 -7.17 -2.90 -8.73
CA THR A 59 -8.31 -3.83 -8.90
C THR A 59 -9.62 -3.07 -9.10
N GLY A 60 -10.65 -3.80 -9.55
CA GLY A 60 -12.00 -3.26 -9.73
C GLY A 60 -12.85 -3.21 -8.46
N ASP A 61 -12.36 -3.72 -7.33
CA ASP A 61 -13.10 -3.81 -6.06
C ASP A 61 -12.59 -2.77 -5.04
N THR A 62 -13.46 -2.33 -4.13
CA THR A 62 -13.03 -1.56 -2.94
C THR A 62 -12.50 -2.51 -1.87
N HIS A 63 -11.32 -2.22 -1.32
CA HIS A 63 -10.73 -3.00 -0.21
C HIS A 63 -10.72 -2.19 1.09
N PRO A 64 -11.34 -2.67 2.17
CA PRO A 64 -11.18 -2.08 3.51
C PRO A 64 -9.84 -2.52 4.11
N ILE A 65 -8.81 -1.68 4.02
CA ILE A 65 -7.49 -1.99 4.53
C ILE A 65 -7.40 -1.62 6.01
N HIS A 66 -7.10 -2.60 6.86
CA HIS A 66 -6.90 -2.44 8.29
C HIS A 66 -5.41 -2.53 8.63
N VAL A 67 -4.93 -1.66 9.54
CA VAL A 67 -3.59 -1.69 10.12
C VAL A 67 -3.71 -1.91 11.62
N HIS A 68 -3.00 -2.90 12.15
CA HIS A 68 -2.98 -3.21 13.58
C HIS A 68 -2.23 -2.15 14.39
N LEU A 69 -2.37 -2.24 15.72
CA LEU A 69 -1.66 -1.49 16.77
C LEU A 69 -2.12 -0.05 16.97
N ASP A 70 -1.70 0.89 16.12
CA ASP A 70 -1.92 2.33 16.32
C ASP A 70 -2.80 2.90 15.19
N PRO A 71 -3.70 3.84 15.48
CA PRO A 71 -4.54 4.45 14.44
C PRO A 71 -3.73 5.40 13.55
N PHE A 72 -4.26 5.67 12.37
CA PHE A 72 -3.71 6.58 11.37
C PHE A 72 -4.69 7.67 10.97
N GLN A 73 -4.17 8.73 10.35
CA GLN A 73 -4.97 9.77 9.71
C GLN A 73 -4.84 9.65 8.19
N ILE A 74 -5.95 9.83 7.47
CA ILE A 74 -5.93 9.87 6.00
C ILE A 74 -5.46 11.26 5.57
N LEU A 75 -4.44 11.30 4.72
CA LEU A 75 -3.86 12.55 4.21
C LEU A 75 -4.49 12.94 2.88
N ALA A 76 -4.64 11.96 1.98
CA ALA A 76 -5.12 12.21 0.62
C ALA A 76 -5.74 10.96 0.00
N ARG A 77 -6.59 11.22 -0.99
CA ARG A 77 -7.20 10.25 -1.90
C ARG A 77 -6.93 10.78 -3.31
N HIS A 78 -6.07 10.09 -4.05
CA HIS A 78 -5.68 10.51 -5.40
C HIS A 78 -6.39 9.62 -6.42
N PRO A 79 -7.21 10.19 -7.32
CA PRO A 79 -7.72 9.44 -8.44
C PRO A 79 -6.57 9.08 -9.38
N MET A 80 -6.59 7.89 -9.94
CA MET A 80 -5.58 7.39 -10.85
C MET A 80 -6.21 6.59 -11.98
N ARG A 81 -5.48 6.49 -13.09
CA ARG A 81 -5.73 5.51 -14.15
C ARG A 81 -4.58 4.52 -14.15
N TYR A 82 -4.87 3.26 -14.46
CA TYR A 82 -3.83 2.27 -14.57
C TYR A 82 -4.04 1.31 -15.74
N GLN A 83 -2.94 0.74 -16.21
CA GLN A 83 -2.93 -0.32 -17.20
C GLN A 83 -1.99 -1.42 -16.75
N ILE A 84 -2.49 -2.64 -16.80
CA ILE A 84 -1.72 -3.87 -16.60
C ILE A 84 -1.69 -4.59 -17.95
N PRO A 85 -0.52 -4.89 -18.54
CA PRO A 85 -0.46 -5.64 -19.78
C PRO A 85 -0.90 -7.09 -19.58
N ASP A 86 -1.17 -7.80 -20.68
CA ASP A 86 -1.42 -9.24 -20.63
C ASP A 86 -0.24 -9.97 -19.96
N ALA A 87 -0.56 -10.91 -19.07
CA ALA A 87 0.42 -11.59 -18.20
C ALA A 87 1.25 -10.64 -17.30
N GLY A 88 0.81 -9.39 -17.10
CA GLY A 88 1.45 -8.42 -16.22
C GLY A 88 1.28 -8.70 -14.72
N ILE A 89 0.54 -9.74 -14.34
CA ILE A 89 0.41 -10.18 -12.94
C ILE A 89 0.92 -11.61 -12.87
N GLU A 90 2.02 -11.77 -12.15
CA GLU A 90 2.60 -13.07 -11.81
C GLU A 90 2.37 -13.34 -10.32
N ASP A 91 2.99 -14.40 -9.79
CA ASP A 91 2.87 -14.79 -8.38
C ASP A 91 3.35 -13.67 -7.46
N LEU A 92 4.65 -13.34 -7.55
CA LEU A 92 5.26 -12.18 -6.89
C LEU A 92 5.12 -10.90 -7.73
N ASP A 93 5.55 -10.97 -8.99
CA ASP A 93 5.80 -9.79 -9.81
C ASP A 93 4.54 -9.16 -10.38
N ILE A 94 4.63 -7.86 -10.64
CA ILE A 94 3.60 -7.08 -11.31
C ILE A 94 4.22 -6.04 -12.23
N THR A 95 3.68 -5.96 -13.44
CA THR A 95 3.95 -4.87 -14.39
C THR A 95 2.69 -4.02 -14.50
N ALA A 96 2.80 -2.72 -14.20
CA ALA A 96 1.69 -1.78 -14.31
C ALA A 96 2.19 -0.38 -14.65
N SER A 97 1.42 0.34 -15.45
CA SER A 97 1.56 1.80 -15.62
C SER A 97 0.43 2.47 -14.85
N VAL A 98 0.76 3.38 -13.94
CA VAL A 98 -0.17 4.13 -13.09
C VAL A 98 0.04 5.61 -13.37
N ILE A 99 -1.03 6.34 -13.67
CA ILE A 99 -0.99 7.78 -13.96
C ILE A 99 -1.96 8.46 -13.00
N LEU A 100 -1.47 9.37 -12.16
CA LEU A 100 -2.33 10.19 -11.32
C LEU A 100 -3.19 11.10 -12.21
N GLY A 101 -4.48 11.15 -11.91
CA GLY A 101 -5.46 11.86 -12.69
C GLY A 101 -6.71 11.02 -12.89
N ARG A 102 -7.85 11.66 -12.69
CA ARG A 102 -9.17 11.04 -12.77
C ARG A 102 -9.51 10.63 -14.20
N ASP A 103 -10.05 9.42 -14.34
CA ASP A 103 -10.71 9.01 -15.57
C ASP A 103 -12.05 9.76 -15.74
N PRO A 104 -12.41 10.25 -16.95
CA PRO A 104 -13.69 10.92 -17.17
C PRO A 104 -14.91 10.10 -16.76
N ASP A 105 -14.82 8.77 -16.85
CA ASP A 105 -15.92 7.86 -16.51
C ASP A 105 -15.89 7.44 -15.02
N ASP A 106 -14.93 7.94 -14.24
CA ASP A 106 -14.86 7.71 -12.80
C ASP A 106 -15.86 8.59 -12.04
N GLY A 107 -16.93 7.96 -11.56
CA GLY A 107 -17.99 8.59 -10.78
C GLY A 107 -17.69 8.75 -9.28
N LEU A 108 -16.59 8.18 -8.76
CA LEU A 108 -16.26 8.29 -7.34
C LEU A 108 -15.75 9.69 -7.01
N SER A 109 -15.95 10.20 -5.79
CA SER A 109 -15.49 11.55 -5.43
C SER A 109 -13.97 11.63 -5.26
N HIS A 110 -13.35 10.58 -4.70
CA HIS A 110 -11.97 10.60 -4.18
C HIS A 110 -11.69 11.78 -3.23
N ALA A 111 -12.71 12.27 -2.54
CA ALA A 111 -12.55 13.22 -1.45
C ALA A 111 -12.47 12.44 -0.12
N ILE A 112 -11.76 12.99 0.86
CA ILE A 112 -11.83 12.47 2.22
C ILE A 112 -13.22 12.79 2.77
N ASP A 113 -13.99 11.76 3.09
CA ASP A 113 -15.33 11.92 3.65
C ASP A 113 -15.26 12.60 5.03
N ASP A 114 -16.32 13.31 5.43
CA ASP A 114 -16.30 14.07 6.67
C ASP A 114 -16.09 13.19 7.93
N ASN A 115 -16.55 11.94 7.89
CA ASN A 115 -16.34 10.95 8.95
C ASN A 115 -14.95 10.28 8.91
N GLU A 116 -14.17 10.51 7.85
CA GLU A 116 -12.81 10.02 7.66
C GLU A 116 -11.74 11.03 8.11
N ARG A 117 -12.11 12.27 8.47
CA ARG A 117 -11.16 13.33 8.87
C ARG A 117 -10.47 13.12 10.23
N GLY A 118 -10.93 12.15 11.01
CA GLY A 118 -10.33 11.78 12.30
C GLY A 118 -9.39 10.58 12.20
N LEU A 119 -8.92 10.10 13.35
CA LEU A 119 -8.13 8.87 13.44
C LEU A 119 -8.96 7.63 13.09
N LYS A 120 -8.44 6.81 12.18
CA LYS A 120 -9.00 5.53 11.72
C LYS A 120 -8.00 4.40 11.96
N ASP A 121 -8.48 3.17 11.89
CA ASP A 121 -7.67 1.94 11.85
C ASP A 121 -8.00 1.08 10.61
N THR A 122 -9.15 1.31 9.98
CA THR A 122 -9.56 0.72 8.71
C THR A 122 -9.98 1.80 7.72
N ILE A 123 -9.52 1.67 6.47
CA ILE A 123 -9.78 2.61 5.39
C ILE A 123 -10.27 1.92 4.12
N ARG A 124 -11.28 2.50 3.47
CA ARG A 124 -11.68 2.08 2.12
C ARG A 124 -10.68 2.60 1.10
N VAL A 125 -10.08 1.68 0.35
CA VAL A 125 -9.28 2.00 -0.85
C VAL A 125 -10.12 1.59 -2.05
N ASN A 126 -10.72 2.57 -2.72
CA ASN A 126 -11.63 2.31 -3.82
C ASN A 126 -10.86 1.95 -5.11
N PRO A 127 -11.53 1.44 -6.15
CA PRO A 127 -10.92 1.32 -7.47
C PRO A 127 -10.37 2.66 -7.96
N ASN A 128 -9.36 2.62 -8.83
CA ASN A 128 -8.78 3.81 -9.45
C ASN A 128 -8.26 4.85 -8.43
N GLU A 129 -7.82 4.41 -7.26
CA GLU A 129 -7.43 5.30 -6.17
C GLU A 129 -6.08 4.92 -5.56
N ILE A 130 -5.28 5.94 -5.24
CA ILE A 130 -4.18 5.86 -4.28
C ILE A 130 -4.62 6.56 -3.01
N VAL A 131 -4.59 5.86 -1.87
CA VAL A 131 -4.88 6.47 -0.56
C VAL A 131 -3.58 6.65 0.21
N GLU A 132 -3.36 7.85 0.73
CA GLU A 132 -2.23 8.15 1.62
C GLU A 132 -2.69 8.20 3.08
N ILE A 133 -2.01 7.44 3.94
CA ILE A 133 -2.25 7.45 5.40
C ILE A 133 -0.97 7.84 6.14
N ALA A 134 -1.12 8.63 7.19
CA ALA A 134 -0.07 8.95 8.15
C ALA A 134 -0.26 8.12 9.42
N VAL A 135 0.71 7.27 9.73
CA VAL A 135 0.72 6.42 10.92
C VAL A 135 1.96 6.70 11.76
N ARG A 136 1.82 6.68 13.08
CA ARG A 136 2.94 6.79 14.01
C ARG A 136 2.77 5.74 15.09
N PHE A 137 3.59 4.69 15.03
CA PHE A 137 3.56 3.62 16.02
C PHE A 137 4.25 4.10 17.29
N THR A 138 3.55 4.09 18.42
CA THR A 138 4.06 4.62 19.69
C THR A 138 3.83 3.69 20.87
N THR A 139 2.95 2.70 20.72
CA THR A 139 2.45 1.96 21.87
C THR A 139 3.35 0.79 22.26
N TYR A 140 3.63 -0.15 21.34
CA TYR A 140 4.37 -1.38 21.64
C TYR A 140 5.28 -1.81 20.49
N SER A 141 6.44 -2.40 20.83
CA SER A 141 7.26 -3.15 19.86
C SER A 141 6.68 -4.54 19.63
N GLY A 142 6.79 -5.05 18.40
CA GLY A 142 6.33 -6.39 18.07
C GLY A 142 6.10 -6.62 16.58
N ARG A 143 5.60 -7.82 16.27
CA ARG A 143 5.13 -8.20 14.93
C ARG A 143 3.61 -8.09 14.90
N TYR A 144 3.10 -7.36 13.92
CA TYR A 144 1.69 -7.03 13.74
C TYR A 144 1.30 -7.22 12.27
N MET A 145 0.01 -7.01 11.94
CA MET A 145 -0.51 -7.21 10.59
C MET A 145 -1.10 -5.94 10.00
N TYR A 146 -1.12 -5.91 8.68
CA TYR A 146 -2.00 -5.07 7.89
C TYR A 146 -2.63 -5.93 6.80
N HIS A 147 -3.91 -5.74 6.52
CA HIS A 147 -4.66 -6.65 5.66
C HIS A 147 -5.94 -6.03 5.11
N CYS A 148 -6.47 -6.63 4.06
CA CYS A 148 -7.86 -6.40 3.68
C CYS A 148 -8.77 -7.05 4.73
N HIS A 149 -9.81 -6.35 5.15
CA HIS A 149 -10.77 -6.81 6.15
C HIS A 149 -12.02 -7.47 5.53
N ILE A 150 -11.95 -7.82 4.24
CA ILE A 150 -12.85 -8.81 3.64
C ILE A 150 -12.23 -10.18 3.96
N LEU A 151 -12.87 -10.94 4.84
CA LEU A 151 -12.29 -12.16 5.41
C LEU A 151 -11.90 -13.17 4.32
N GLU A 152 -12.68 -13.28 3.25
CA GLU A 152 -12.37 -14.16 2.13
C GLU A 152 -11.13 -13.73 1.35
N HIS A 153 -10.77 -12.44 1.38
CA HIS A 153 -9.53 -11.92 0.81
C HIS A 153 -8.37 -12.09 1.80
N GLU A 154 -8.61 -11.82 3.09
CA GLU A 154 -7.64 -12.02 4.18
C GLU A 154 -7.14 -13.47 4.25
N ASP A 155 -8.06 -14.43 4.35
CA ASP A 155 -7.77 -15.87 4.42
C ASP A 155 -7.20 -16.43 3.10
N ARG A 156 -7.29 -15.66 2.02
CA ARG A 156 -6.67 -15.96 0.72
C ARG A 156 -5.56 -14.98 0.38
N ASP A 157 -4.79 -14.61 1.40
CA ASP A 157 -3.43 -14.08 1.26
C ASP A 157 -3.32 -12.57 1.04
N MET A 158 -4.41 -11.82 1.22
CA MET A 158 -4.38 -10.34 1.23
C MET A 158 -4.04 -9.77 2.62
N MET A 159 -3.00 -10.34 3.24
CA MET A 159 -2.50 -9.99 4.58
C MET A 159 -0.98 -10.03 4.60
N ARG A 160 -0.35 -9.06 5.28
CA ARG A 160 1.10 -8.96 5.39
C ARG A 160 1.55 -8.57 6.81
N PRO A 161 2.72 -9.04 7.26
CA PRO A 161 3.29 -8.65 8.53
C PRO A 161 4.08 -7.33 8.42
N PHE A 162 4.10 -6.56 9.50
CA PHE A 162 5.13 -5.55 9.76
C PHE A 162 5.73 -5.76 11.15
N VAL A 163 6.95 -5.26 11.37
CA VAL A 163 7.60 -5.31 12.69
C VAL A 163 7.98 -3.91 13.13
N THR A 164 7.45 -3.46 14.26
CA THR A 164 7.83 -2.18 14.84
C THR A 164 8.71 -2.37 16.08
N MET A 165 9.73 -1.54 16.23
CA MET A 165 10.61 -1.54 17.40
C MET A 165 11.32 -0.21 17.61
N ALA A 166 11.98 -0.10 18.76
CA ALA A 166 12.76 1.06 19.13
C ALA A 166 13.85 1.36 18.09
N PRO A 167 14.04 2.64 17.68
CA PRO A 167 15.06 3.03 16.69
C PRO A 167 16.46 2.52 17.01
N GLU A 168 16.80 2.42 18.30
CA GLU A 168 18.09 1.96 18.81
C GLU A 168 18.38 0.49 18.48
N LEU A 169 17.34 -0.30 18.17
CA LEU A 169 17.46 -1.72 17.82
C LEU A 169 17.47 -1.99 16.31
N MET A 170 17.01 -1.04 15.49
CA MET A 170 16.95 -1.21 14.03
C MET A 170 18.29 -1.54 13.34
N PRO A 171 19.45 -1.01 13.78
CA PRO A 171 20.73 -1.39 13.18
C PRO A 171 21.07 -2.89 13.26
N PHE A 172 20.39 -3.65 14.12
CA PHE A 172 20.62 -5.09 14.31
C PHE A 172 19.61 -5.97 13.55
N MET A 173 18.71 -5.36 12.77
CA MET A 173 17.58 -6.03 12.10
C MET A 173 17.70 -6.15 10.58
N ALA A 174 18.54 -5.30 9.96
CA ALA A 174 18.64 -5.17 8.51
C ALA A 174 19.41 -6.33 7.84
#